data_AF-A0A7Y3BSH5-F1
#
_entry.id   AF-A0A7Y3BSH5-F1
#
_cell.length_a   1.000
_cell.length_b   1.000
_cell.length_c   1.000
_cell.angle_alpha   90.00
_cell.angle_beta   90.00
_cell.angle_gamma   90.00
#
_symmetry.space_group_name_H-M   'P 1'
#
loop_
_entity.id
_entity.type
_entity.pdbx_description
1 polymer ?
#
loop_
_entity_poly.entity_id
_entity_poly.type
_entity_poly.pdbx_seq_one_letter_code
_entity_poly.pdbx_strand_id
1 'polypeptide(L)'
;MIRATTRRRIMEGRIESGKDIVALRRFTKLSQKEFARALEISVHTLRNWEQGRRQPDGPAIALLKIAARHPNIVRRAAGHDPSPERATS
;
A
#
# COMPACT_ATOMS: atom_id res chain seq x y z
N MET A 1 4.48 -4.39 11.24
CA MET A 1 3.84 -3.11 11.60
C MET A 1 4.60 -1.98 10.89
N ILE A 2 3.92 -1.01 10.28
CA ILE A 2 4.59 0.17 9.70
C ILE A 2 4.94 1.17 10.81
N ARG A 3 6.14 1.74 10.78
CA ARG A 3 6.52 2.80 11.74
C ARG A 3 5.73 4.07 11.44
N ALA A 4 5.34 4.82 12.47
CA ALA A 4 4.57 6.07 12.31
C ALA A 4 5.32 7.10 11.44
N THR A 5 6.64 7.19 11.60
CA THR A 5 7.52 8.05 10.78
C THR A 5 7.52 7.63 9.32
N THR A 6 7.70 6.33 9.04
CA THR A 6 7.61 5.79 7.67
C THR A 6 6.25 6.08 7.05
N ARG A 7 5.16 5.84 7.78
CA ARG A 7 3.80 6.10 7.28
C ARG A 7 3.59 7.59 6.95
N ARG A 8 4.01 8.50 7.83
CA ARG A 8 3.93 9.96 7.60
C ARG A 8 4.70 10.37 6.35
N ARG A 9 5.92 9.88 6.21
CA ARG A 9 6.77 10.17 5.05
C ARG A 9 6.14 9.68 3.73
N ILE A 10 5.59 8.47 3.70
CA ILE A 10 4.84 7.96 2.53
C ILE A 10 3.62 8.83 2.23
N MET A 11 2.90 9.31 3.26
CA MET A 11 1.77 10.23 3.04
C MET A 11 2.20 11.53 2.35
N GLU A 12 3.41 12.00 2.60
CA GLU A 12 4.00 13.17 1.94
C GLU A 12 4.50 12.86 0.53
N GLY A 13 4.43 11.59 0.08
CA GLY A 13 4.92 11.15 -1.22
C GLY A 13 6.42 10.85 -1.26
N ARG A 14 7.07 10.83 -0.10
CA ARG A 14 8.49 10.52 0.03
C ARG A 14 8.66 9.01 0.21
N ILE A 15 9.14 8.32 -0.83
CA ILE A 15 9.48 6.90 -0.79
C ILE A 15 11.01 6.81 -0.78
N GLU A 16 11.60 6.32 0.31
CA GLU A 16 13.07 6.24 0.40
C GLU A 16 13.62 4.90 -0.08
N SER A 17 12.84 3.83 0.02
CA SER A 17 13.28 2.50 -0.41
C SER A 17 12.11 1.56 -0.69
N GLY A 18 12.40 0.45 -1.36
CA GLY A 18 11.44 -0.63 -1.53
C GLY A 18 10.90 -1.19 -0.21
N LYS A 19 11.65 -1.08 0.90
CA LYS A 19 11.19 -1.48 2.24
C LYS A 19 10.00 -0.64 2.72
N ASP A 20 9.89 0.62 2.30
CA ASP A 20 8.74 1.47 2.62
C ASP A 20 7.46 0.91 2.00
N ILE A 21 7.58 0.42 0.75
CA ILE A 21 6.47 -0.16 -0.01
C ILE A 21 6.07 -1.53 0.59
N VAL A 22 7.05 -2.35 0.96
CA VAL A 22 6.80 -3.61 1.70
C VAL A 22 6.07 -3.32 3.01
N ALA A 23 6.51 -2.31 3.77
CA ALA A 23 5.89 -1.95 5.04
C ALA A 23 4.46 -1.45 4.85
N LEU A 24 4.21 -0.65 3.81
CA LEU A 24 2.89 -0.14 3.47
C LEU A 24 1.93 -1.27 3.09
N ARG A 25 2.34 -2.18 2.20
CA ARG A 25 1.51 -3.33 1.82
C ARG A 25 1.19 -4.22 3.02
N ARG A 26 2.19 -4.49 3.87
CA ARG A 26 1.96 -5.27 5.09
C ARG A 26 1.01 -4.55 6.05
N PHE A 27 1.04 -3.22 6.09
CA PHE A 27 0.10 -2.42 6.87
C PHE A 27 -1.33 -2.51 6.35
N THR A 28 -1.54 -2.63 5.03
CA THR A 28 -2.87 -2.93 4.48
C THR A 28 -3.29 -4.39 4.67
N LYS A 29 -2.43 -5.26 5.24
CA LYS A 29 -2.66 -6.71 5.41
C LYS A 29 -2.92 -7.45 4.10
N LEU A 30 -2.37 -6.96 2.98
CA LEU A 30 -2.56 -7.58 1.66
C LEU A 30 -1.29 -8.35 1.22
N SER A 31 -1.49 -9.44 0.49
CA SER A 31 -0.44 -10.09 -0.29
C SER A 31 0.05 -9.19 -1.42
N GLN A 32 1.18 -9.52 -2.06
CA GLN A 32 1.66 -8.80 -3.24
C GLN A 32 0.62 -8.80 -4.37
N LYS A 33 -0.07 -9.92 -4.59
CA LYS A 33 -1.08 -10.06 -5.67
C LYS A 33 -2.29 -9.18 -5.41
N GLU A 34 -2.77 -9.15 -4.17
CA GLU A 34 -3.94 -8.34 -3.78
C GLU A 34 -3.62 -6.85 -3.80
N PHE A 35 -2.47 -6.45 -3.26
CA PHE A 35 -2.07 -5.05 -3.25
C PHE A 35 -1.82 -4.52 -4.66
N ALA A 36 -1.14 -5.29 -5.52
CA ALA A 36 -0.94 -4.92 -6.91
C ALA A 36 -2.27 -4.76 -7.66
N ARG A 37 -3.23 -5.69 -7.44
CA ARG A 37 -4.57 -5.60 -8.00
C ARG A 37 -5.32 -4.36 -7.53
N ALA A 38 -5.28 -4.05 -6.23
CA ALA A 38 -5.94 -2.90 -5.65
C ALA A 38 -5.38 -1.56 -6.15
N LEU A 39 -4.12 -1.54 -6.60
CA LEU A 39 -3.47 -0.38 -7.20
C LEU A 39 -3.50 -0.40 -8.74
N GLU A 40 -4.16 -1.39 -9.34
CA GLU A 40 -4.23 -1.59 -10.80
C GLU A 40 -2.86 -1.65 -11.49
N ILE A 41 -1.89 -2.32 -10.85
CA ILE A 41 -0.54 -2.56 -11.41
C ILE A 41 -0.24 -4.06 -11.49
N SER A 42 0.75 -4.42 -12.31
CA SER A 42 1.24 -5.80 -12.32
C SER A 42 1.96 -6.15 -11.02
N VAL A 43 1.89 -7.43 -10.61
CA VAL A 43 2.69 -7.95 -9.48
C VAL A 43 4.19 -7.80 -9.74
N HIS A 44 4.60 -7.86 -11.00
CA HIS A 44 5.99 -7.63 -11.40
C HIS A 44 6.44 -6.19 -11.11
N THR A 45 5.61 -5.20 -11.43
CA THR A 45 5.84 -3.78 -11.09
C THR A 45 6.02 -3.60 -9.58
N LEU A 46 5.09 -4.14 -8.78
CA LEU A 46 5.18 -4.06 -7.33
C LEU A 46 6.47 -4.72 -6.80
N ARG A 47 6.85 -5.88 -7.32
CA ARG A 47 8.09 -6.58 -6.92
C ARG A 47 9.34 -5.77 -7.25
N ASN A 48 9.39 -5.15 -8.43
CA ASN A 48 10.51 -4.28 -8.80
C ASN A 48 10.66 -3.11 -7.84
N TRP A 49 9.55 -2.53 -7.39
CA TRP A 49 9.56 -1.48 -6.38
C TRP A 49 9.98 -2.00 -5.00
N GLU A 50 9.38 -3.08 -4.51
CA GLU A 50 9.70 -3.65 -3.19
C GLU A 50 11.16 -4.11 -3.07
N GLN A 51 11.76 -4.54 -4.18
CA GLN A 51 13.16 -4.94 -4.26
C GLN A 51 14.11 -3.78 -4.56
N GLY A 52 13.59 -2.57 -4.80
CA GLY A 52 14.40 -1.37 -5.11
C GLY A 52 15.03 -1.37 -6.50
N ARG A 53 14.60 -2.25 -7.43
CA ARG A 53 15.08 -2.26 -8.82
C ARG A 53 14.55 -1.08 -9.63
N ARG A 54 13.37 -0.58 -9.27
CA ARG A 54 12.75 0.63 -9.83
C ARG A 54 12.08 1.42 -8.73
N GLN A 55 11.84 2.70 -8.98
CA GLN A 55 11.07 3.57 -8.10
C GLN A 55 9.66 3.79 -8.68
N PRO A 56 8.64 4.01 -7.83
CA PRO A 56 7.33 4.48 -8.29
C PRO A 56 7.44 5.92 -8.82
N ASP A 57 6.64 6.25 -9.83
CA ASP A 57 6.55 7.57 -10.44
C ASP A 57 5.21 8.27 -10.07
N GLY A 58 4.98 9.48 -10.59
CA GLY A 58 3.93 10.40 -10.17
C GLY A 58 2.58 9.76 -9.79
N PRO A 59 1.89 9.08 -10.72
CA PRO A 59 0.62 8.42 -10.42
C PRO A 59 0.75 7.30 -9.38
N ALA A 60 1.79 6.48 -9.46
CA ALA A 60 2.05 5.42 -8.48
C ALA A 60 2.29 5.98 -7.07
N ILE A 61 3.03 7.09 -6.95
CA ILE A 61 3.24 7.80 -5.68
C ILE A 61 1.90 8.28 -5.11
N ALA A 62 1.01 8.82 -5.95
CA ALA A 62 -0.33 9.21 -5.51
C ALA A 62 -1.15 8.04 -4.96
N LEU A 63 -1.09 6.88 -5.62
CA LEU A 63 -1.75 5.65 -5.14
C LEU A 63 -1.16 5.15 -3.81
N LEU A 64 0.17 5.16 -3.65
CA LEU A 64 0.84 4.79 -2.40
C LEU A 64 0.47 5.76 -1.25
N LYS A 65 0.34 7.06 -1.56
CA LYS A 65 -0.15 8.08 -0.62
C LYS A 65 -1.58 7.79 -0.15
N ILE A 66 -2.46 7.38 -1.05
CA ILE A 66 -3.84 6.99 -0.71
C ILE A 66 -3.83 5.73 0.14
N ALA A 67 -3.03 4.72 -0.22
CA ALA A 67 -2.89 3.49 0.56
C ALA A 67 -2.40 3.75 2.00
N ALA A 68 -1.49 4.72 2.19
CA ALA A 68 -1.02 5.11 3.51
C ALA A 68 -2.09 5.82 4.33
N ARG A 69 -2.87 6.71 3.72
CA ARG A 69 -3.95 7.48 4.38
C ARG A 69 -5.18 6.63 4.68
N HIS A 70 -5.62 5.86 3.70
CA HIS A 70 -6.90 5.16 3.70
C HIS A 70 -6.71 3.65 3.40
N PRO A 71 -6.00 2.90 4.26
CA PRO A 71 -5.71 1.48 4.02
C PRO A 71 -6.98 0.63 3.86
N ASN A 72 -8.09 1.05 4.45
CA ASN A 72 -9.38 0.36 4.35
C ASN A 72 -9.96 0.40 2.92
N ILE A 73 -9.78 1.51 2.20
CA ILE A 73 -10.22 1.64 0.80
C ILE A 73 -9.44 0.68 -0.08
N VAL A 74 -8.13 0.58 0.12
CA VAL A 74 -7.26 -0.33 -0.64
C VAL A 74 -7.60 -1.80 -0.37
N ARG A 75 -7.95 -2.15 0.87
CA ARG A 75 -8.45 -3.51 1.18
C ARG A 75 -9.73 -3.82 0.40
N ARG A 76 -10.71 -2.92 0.41
CA ARG A 76 -11.95 -3.09 -0.36
C ARG A 76 -11.69 -3.24 -1.85
N ALA A 77 -10.82 -2.40 -2.42
CA ALA A 77 -10.43 -2.50 -3.83
C ALA A 77 -9.76 -3.84 -4.18
N ALA A 78 -9.13 -4.51 -3.21
CA ALA A 78 -8.57 -5.85 -3.40
C ALA A 78 -9.62 -6.97 -3.41
N GLY A 79 -10.91 -6.66 -3.19
CA GLY A 79 -11.96 -7.63 -2.89
C GLY A 79 -11.91 -8.16 -1.46
N HIS A 80 -11.12 -7.53 -0.60
CA HIS A 80 -11.10 -7.83 0.83
C HIS A 80 -12.10 -6.90 1.52
N ASP A 81 -13.35 -7.34 1.57
CA ASP A 81 -14.39 -6.65 2.34
C ASP A 81 -13.95 -6.65 3.80
N PRO A 82 -13.68 -5.49 4.43
CA PRO A 82 -13.47 -5.47 5.86
C PRO A 82 -14.80 -5.90 6.47
N SER A 83 -14.90 -7.17 6.87
CA SER A 83 -16.06 -7.67 7.60
C SER A 83 -16.50 -6.63 8.63
N PRO A 84 -17.78 -6.24 8.65
CA PRO A 84 -18.27 -5.15 9.46
C PRO A 84 -18.36 -5.62 10.92
N GLU A 85 -17.23 -5.92 11.56
CA GLU A 85 -17.25 -6.29 12.96
C GLU A 85 -17.10 -5.04 13.82
N ARG A 86 -18.15 -4.78 14.60
CA ARG A 86 -18.40 -3.67 15.55
C ARG A 86 -19.16 -2.47 15.00
N ALA A 87 -20.24 -2.71 14.26
CA ALA A 87 -21.51 -2.11 14.68
C ALA A 87 -22.06 -3.00 15.82
N THR A 88 -21.42 -2.94 16.99
CA THR A 88 -21.97 -3.53 18.21
C THR A 88 -22.81 -2.47 18.89
N SER A 89 -23.99 -2.92 19.32
CA SER A 89 -25.00 -2.27 20.14
C SER A 89 -26.08 -1.51 19.38
#